data_AF-A0A2P4XZ00-F1
#
_entry.id   AF-A0A2P4XZ00-F1
#
_cell.length_a   1.000
_cell.length_b   1.000
_cell.length_c   1.000
_cell.angle_alpha   90.00
_cell.angle_beta   90.00
_cell.angle_gamma   90.00
#
_symmetry.space_group_name_H-M   'P 1'
#
loop_
_entity.id
_entity.type
_entity.pdbx_description
1 polymer ?
#
loop_
_entity_poly.entity_id
_entity_poly.type
_entity_poly.pdbx_seq_one_letter_code
_entity_poly.pdbx_strand_id
1 'polypeptide(L)'
;MPTPAPAEDSATRGVSDGSSADVSEGDGPAGSPTELSTSANADPPLLELAKLVVGVARNSPCRIDTILDRRLQSASSLGDVLAAAVAPARTPLHESDEMISLRDEVSQCQAQVKYAEDKLAIEFGLRTKAEMFCTQASCDFNAASNTLHSLGLRVKNAEADAAAAVRTIRKDRERFKADMVAYTEQMAKLRSYLLRSDNRNDGTVPARIQALVTENAGLQRANSILRQHSANHGLNNNALVLASASITADSIEDFSVCLHRE
;
A
#
# COMPACT_ATOMS: atom_id res chain seq x y z
N MET A 1 -13.05 -18.80 2.69
CA MET A 1 -14.02 -19.90 2.52
C MET A 1 -15.40 -19.26 2.49
N PRO A 2 -16.13 -19.35 1.36
CA PRO A 2 -16.94 -20.55 1.13
C PRO A 2 -16.94 -21.11 -0.31
N THR A 3 -17.21 -22.41 -0.38
CA THR A 3 -17.74 -23.22 -1.50
C THR A 3 -19.02 -23.87 -0.94
N PRO A 4 -20.14 -24.00 -1.68
CA PRO A 4 -20.42 -25.22 -2.47
C PRO A 4 -21.23 -25.05 -3.78
N ALA A 5 -21.19 -26.12 -4.58
CA ALA A 5 -21.70 -26.38 -5.95
C ALA A 5 -23.21 -26.80 -5.99
N PRO A 6 -23.76 -27.56 -6.98
CA PRO A 6 -23.41 -27.87 -8.39
C PRO A 6 -24.63 -27.87 -9.39
N ALA A 7 -24.35 -28.25 -10.66
CA ALA A 7 -25.09 -29.23 -11.49
C ALA A 7 -25.87 -28.82 -12.78
N GLU A 8 -25.68 -29.68 -13.79
CA GLU A 8 -26.59 -30.14 -14.89
C GLU A 8 -26.52 -29.51 -16.30
N ASP A 9 -25.72 -30.18 -17.14
CA ASP A 9 -26.04 -30.92 -18.39
C ASP A 9 -27.19 -30.46 -19.33
N SER A 10 -26.88 -30.37 -20.63
CA SER A 10 -27.81 -30.66 -21.74
C SER A 10 -27.09 -30.74 -23.09
N ALA A 11 -27.33 -31.87 -23.75
CA ALA A 11 -26.82 -32.33 -25.04
C ALA A 11 -27.48 -31.68 -26.29
N THR A 12 -26.87 -31.88 -27.47
CA THR A 12 -27.48 -32.39 -28.74
C THR A 12 -26.43 -32.34 -29.90
N ARG A 13 -26.06 -33.46 -30.57
CA ARG A 13 -26.67 -34.16 -31.73
C ARG A 13 -26.34 -33.47 -33.08
N GLY A 14 -25.76 -34.07 -34.13
CA GLY A 14 -25.25 -35.43 -34.40
C GLY A 14 -24.79 -35.60 -35.87
N VAL A 15 -24.63 -36.87 -36.29
CA VAL A 15 -24.69 -37.47 -37.67
C VAL A 15 -23.44 -37.28 -38.58
N SER A 16 -22.92 -38.24 -39.36
CA SER A 16 -23.05 -39.71 -39.55
C SER A 16 -22.09 -40.17 -40.68
N ASP A 17 -22.00 -41.49 -40.84
CA ASP A 17 -21.56 -42.31 -41.99
C ASP A 17 -20.07 -42.71 -42.01
N GLY A 18 -19.67 -43.98 -42.10
CA GLY A 18 -20.40 -45.23 -42.27
C GLY A 18 -19.60 -46.20 -43.15
N SER A 19 -19.55 -47.48 -42.74
CA SER A 19 -19.27 -48.68 -43.54
C SER A 19 -17.86 -49.28 -43.56
N SER A 20 -17.72 -50.41 -42.86
CA SER A 20 -16.92 -51.56 -43.30
C SER A 20 -17.69 -52.84 -42.99
N ALA A 21 -17.76 -53.76 -43.96
CA ALA A 21 -18.01 -55.17 -43.73
C ALA A 21 -17.51 -55.98 -44.94
N ASP A 22 -16.85 -57.07 -44.59
CA ASP A 22 -16.13 -58.06 -45.39
C ASP A 22 -17.06 -59.23 -45.82
N VAL A 23 -16.51 -60.15 -46.63
CA VAL A 23 -16.79 -61.60 -46.77
C VAL A 23 -17.14 -62.12 -48.19
N SER A 24 -16.13 -62.77 -48.79
CA SER A 24 -16.00 -64.18 -49.26
C SER A 24 -16.90 -64.82 -50.35
N GLU A 25 -16.18 -65.62 -51.17
CA GLU A 25 -16.50 -66.93 -51.77
C GLU A 25 -17.34 -67.09 -53.06
N GLY A 26 -16.79 -67.88 -53.99
CA GLY A 26 -17.53 -68.99 -54.60
C GLY A 26 -17.62 -69.09 -56.13
N ASP A 27 -16.72 -69.91 -56.69
CA ASP A 27 -16.95 -70.96 -57.72
C ASP A 27 -17.06 -70.67 -59.24
N GLY A 28 -16.43 -71.58 -60.03
CA GLY A 28 -16.40 -71.65 -61.51
C GLY A 28 -17.67 -72.26 -62.13
N PRO A 29 -17.70 -72.69 -63.44
CA PRO A 29 -16.79 -73.72 -64.00
C PRO A 29 -16.49 -73.71 -65.54
N ALA A 30 -15.43 -74.46 -65.87
CA ALA A 30 -15.19 -75.40 -67.00
C ALA A 30 -15.71 -75.19 -68.45
N GLY A 31 -14.77 -75.33 -69.41
CA GLY A 31 -15.01 -75.77 -70.80
C GLY A 31 -13.71 -75.99 -71.59
N SER A 32 -13.39 -77.22 -71.95
CA SER A 32 -12.35 -77.69 -72.89
C SER A 32 -12.97 -78.81 -73.76
N PRO A 33 -12.30 -79.53 -74.71
CA PRO A 33 -10.94 -79.44 -75.32
C PRO A 33 -10.97 -79.64 -76.87
N THR A 34 -9.88 -80.19 -77.48
CA THR A 34 -9.77 -80.90 -78.82
C THR A 34 -9.12 -79.99 -79.91
N GLU A 35 -7.94 -80.20 -80.54
CA GLU A 35 -6.86 -81.23 -80.68
C GLU A 35 -5.57 -80.45 -81.06
N LEU A 36 -4.31 -80.73 -80.68
CA LEU A 36 -3.46 -81.93 -80.66
C LEU A 36 -3.09 -82.52 -82.03
N SER A 37 -1.98 -82.02 -82.62
CA SER A 37 -0.89 -82.75 -83.30
C SER A 37 0.01 -81.72 -84.02
N THR A 38 1.34 -81.78 -84.05
CA THR A 38 2.19 -82.96 -84.20
C THR A 38 3.57 -82.70 -83.58
N SER A 39 4.02 -83.64 -82.76
CA SER A 39 5.36 -83.72 -82.17
C SER A 39 6.42 -84.04 -83.24
N ALA A 40 7.56 -83.35 -83.17
CA ALA A 40 8.82 -83.86 -83.70
C ALA A 40 9.96 -83.51 -82.72
N ASN A 41 10.20 -84.43 -81.79
CA ASN A 41 11.44 -84.67 -81.04
C ASN A 41 12.28 -83.45 -80.65
N ALA A 42 12.04 -82.90 -79.46
CA ALA A 42 13.04 -82.13 -78.72
C ALA A 42 13.29 -82.84 -77.39
N ASP A 43 14.55 -83.18 -77.10
CA ASP A 43 14.93 -83.76 -75.83
C ASP A 43 14.45 -82.86 -74.67
N PRO A 44 13.83 -83.41 -73.61
CA PRO A 44 13.32 -82.64 -72.48
C PRO A 44 14.28 -81.57 -71.91
N PRO A 45 15.62 -81.78 -71.85
CA PRO A 45 16.55 -80.71 -71.44
C PRO A 45 16.65 -79.53 -72.40
N LEU A 46 16.46 -79.72 -73.71
CA LEU A 46 16.53 -78.64 -74.69
C LEU A 46 15.31 -77.73 -74.64
N LEU A 47 14.14 -78.30 -74.33
CA LEU A 47 12.91 -77.52 -74.15
C LEU A 47 12.98 -76.64 -72.89
N GLU A 48 13.50 -77.19 -71.79
CA GLU A 48 13.73 -76.42 -70.56
C GLU A 48 14.80 -75.34 -70.76
N LEU A 49 15.86 -75.63 -71.51
CA LEU A 49 16.85 -74.63 -71.88
C LEU A 49 16.24 -73.52 -72.74
N ALA A 50 15.40 -73.86 -73.72
CA ALA A 50 14.72 -72.87 -74.55
C ALA A 50 13.78 -71.98 -73.72
N LYS A 51 13.02 -72.56 -72.78
CA LYS A 51 12.17 -71.78 -71.86
C LYS A 51 12.99 -70.85 -70.97
N LEU A 52 14.13 -71.31 -70.45
CA LEU A 52 15.04 -70.49 -69.66
C LEU A 52 15.62 -69.33 -70.48
N VAL A 53 16.13 -69.60 -71.68
CA VAL A 53 16.70 -68.59 -72.58
C VAL A 53 15.64 -67.55 -72.96
N VAL A 54 14.43 -67.98 -73.29
CA VAL A 54 13.31 -67.07 -73.57
C VAL A 54 12.90 -66.28 -72.32
N GLY A 55 12.94 -66.90 -71.14
CA GLY A 55 12.67 -66.26 -69.85
C GLY A 55 13.69 -65.16 -69.52
N VAL A 56 14.99 -65.44 -69.69
CA VAL A 56 16.09 -64.49 -69.47
C VAL A 56 16.11 -63.37 -70.53
N ALA A 57 15.76 -63.68 -71.78
CA ALA A 57 15.68 -62.67 -72.83
C ALA A 57 14.47 -61.73 -72.64
N ARG A 58 13.33 -62.25 -72.15
CA ARG A 58 12.10 -61.46 -71.93
C ARG A 58 12.09 -60.73 -70.59
N ASN A 59 12.77 -61.26 -69.57
CA ASN A 59 12.93 -60.65 -68.26
C ASN A 59 14.41 -60.67 -67.89
N SER A 60 15.21 -59.84 -68.58
CA SER A 60 16.63 -59.71 -68.26
C SER A 60 16.78 -59.28 -66.80
N PRO A 61 17.49 -60.05 -65.95
CA PRO A 61 17.69 -59.68 -64.56
C PRO A 61 18.25 -58.27 -64.46
N CYS A 62 17.61 -57.41 -63.66
CA CYS A 62 18.09 -56.05 -63.42
C CYS A 62 19.51 -56.13 -62.88
N ARG A 63 20.47 -55.60 -63.63
CA ARG A 63 21.89 -55.60 -63.28
C ARG A 63 22.11 -54.60 -62.15
N ILE A 64 22.17 -55.10 -60.91
CA ILE A 64 22.22 -54.27 -59.70
C ILE A 64 23.54 -53.48 -59.61
N ASP A 65 24.61 -53.93 -60.27
CA ASP A 65 25.91 -53.27 -60.23
C ASP A 65 26.60 -53.25 -61.60
N THR A 66 26.33 -52.21 -62.37
CA THR A 66 26.93 -51.96 -63.69
C THR A 66 28.46 -51.88 -63.66
N ILE A 67 29.05 -51.53 -62.50
CA ILE A 67 30.50 -51.44 -62.32
C ILE A 67 31.07 -52.85 -62.12
N LEU A 68 30.44 -53.67 -61.28
CA LEU A 68 30.78 -55.08 -61.14
C LEU A 68 30.65 -55.82 -62.49
N ASP A 69 29.61 -55.54 -63.25
CA ASP A 69 29.41 -56.13 -64.58
C ASP A 69 30.50 -55.77 -65.58
N ARG A 70 30.89 -54.50 -65.65
CA ARG A 70 31.99 -54.07 -66.54
C ARG A 70 33.31 -54.75 -66.14
N ARG A 71 33.56 -54.89 -64.83
CA ARG A 71 34.77 -55.55 -64.30
C ARG A 71 34.78 -57.05 -64.62
N LEU A 72 33.64 -57.72 -64.49
CA LEU A 72 33.49 -59.12 -64.87
C LEU A 72 33.58 -59.33 -66.39
N GLN A 73 33.09 -58.40 -67.21
CA GLN A 73 33.22 -58.46 -68.67
C GLN A 73 34.67 -58.31 -69.15
N SER A 74 35.49 -57.55 -68.43
CA SER A 74 36.93 -57.41 -68.71
C SER A 74 37.78 -58.56 -68.16
N ALA A 75 37.20 -59.47 -67.37
CA ALA A 75 37.93 -60.57 -66.77
C ALA A 75 38.22 -61.65 -67.83
N SER A 76 39.50 -62.04 -67.94
CA SER A 76 39.95 -63.06 -68.91
C SER A 76 40.41 -64.35 -68.23
N SER A 77 40.55 -64.32 -66.91
CA SER A 77 40.97 -65.44 -66.07
C SER A 77 40.13 -65.55 -64.81
N LEU A 78 40.13 -66.75 -64.20
CA LEU A 78 39.44 -67.00 -62.92
C LEU A 78 39.95 -66.06 -61.81
N GLY A 79 41.23 -65.70 -61.84
CA GLY A 79 41.82 -64.73 -60.91
C GLY A 79 41.23 -63.33 -61.07
N ASP A 80 40.99 -62.89 -62.31
CA ASP A 80 40.37 -61.59 -62.60
C ASP A 80 38.91 -61.55 -62.12
N VAL A 81 38.19 -62.67 -62.24
CA VAL A 81 36.80 -62.80 -61.75
C VAL A 81 36.76 -62.67 -60.22
N LEU A 82 37.67 -63.33 -59.50
CA LEU A 82 37.76 -63.21 -58.04
C LEU A 82 38.16 -61.79 -57.62
N ALA A 83 39.12 -61.16 -58.31
CA ALA A 83 39.48 -59.77 -58.05
C ALA A 83 38.32 -58.80 -58.34
N ALA A 84 37.55 -59.07 -59.40
CA ALA A 84 36.32 -58.35 -59.73
C ALA A 84 35.29 -58.44 -58.59
N ALA A 85 35.03 -59.65 -58.10
CA ALA A 85 34.04 -59.93 -57.06
C ALA A 85 34.41 -59.37 -55.67
N VAL A 86 35.71 -59.29 -55.34
CA VAL A 86 36.17 -58.90 -54.00
C VAL A 86 36.46 -57.41 -53.86
N ALA A 87 36.69 -56.67 -54.96
CA ALA A 87 37.04 -55.25 -54.77
C ALA A 87 35.86 -54.42 -54.26
N PRO A 88 36.11 -53.47 -53.33
CA PRO A 88 35.06 -52.71 -52.68
C PRO A 88 34.14 -52.01 -53.68
N ALA A 89 32.85 -52.27 -53.56
CA ALA A 89 31.82 -51.55 -54.29
C ALA A 89 31.80 -50.10 -53.79
N ARG A 90 32.52 -49.22 -54.50
CA ARG A 90 32.27 -47.78 -54.41
C ARG A 90 31.15 -47.46 -55.38
N THR A 91 29.93 -47.86 -55.04
CA THR A 91 28.77 -47.22 -55.63
C THR A 91 28.83 -45.75 -55.19
N PRO A 92 28.84 -44.79 -56.12
CA PRO A 92 28.40 -43.44 -55.76
C PRO A 92 26.97 -43.64 -55.26
N LEU A 93 26.73 -43.47 -53.97
CA LEU A 93 25.39 -43.25 -53.45
C LEU A 93 24.91 -41.95 -54.11
N HIS A 94 24.36 -42.04 -55.32
CA HIS A 94 23.63 -40.96 -55.93
C HIS A 94 22.54 -40.61 -54.93
N GLU A 95 22.60 -39.41 -54.34
CA GLU A 95 21.53 -38.96 -53.47
C GLU A 95 20.23 -39.01 -54.26
N SER A 96 19.26 -39.81 -53.83
CA SER A 96 17.93 -39.75 -54.43
C SER A 96 17.32 -38.38 -54.15
N ASP A 97 16.43 -37.93 -55.02
CA ASP A 97 15.71 -36.66 -54.82
C ASP A 97 15.00 -36.61 -53.45
N GLU A 98 14.58 -37.77 -52.93
CA GLU A 98 14.02 -37.93 -51.58
C GLU A 98 15.02 -37.62 -50.47
N MET A 99 16.28 -38.04 -50.57
CA MET A 99 17.31 -37.71 -49.58
C MET A 99 17.66 -36.22 -49.58
N ILE A 100 17.65 -35.59 -50.75
CA ILE A 100 17.86 -34.15 -50.89
C ILE A 100 16.71 -33.40 -50.20
N SER A 101 15.46 -33.78 -50.51
CA SER A 101 14.26 -33.22 -49.87
C SER A 101 14.28 -33.37 -48.35
N LEU A 102 14.65 -34.54 -47.83
CA LEU A 102 14.74 -34.77 -46.38
C LEU A 102 15.82 -33.89 -45.74
N ARG A 103 16.96 -33.64 -46.40
CA ARG A 103 17.99 -32.74 -45.87
C ARG A 103 17.55 -31.29 -45.84
N ASP A 104 16.82 -30.85 -46.85
CA ASP A 104 16.23 -29.52 -46.88
C ASP A 104 15.19 -29.35 -45.77
N GLU A 105 14.34 -30.36 -45.57
CA GLU A 105 13.36 -30.38 -44.47
C GLU A 105 14.04 -30.40 -43.09
N VAL A 106 15.09 -31.19 -42.91
CA VAL A 106 15.90 -31.18 -41.67
C VAL A 106 16.51 -29.81 -41.45
N SER A 107 17.06 -29.18 -42.50
CA SER A 107 17.65 -27.84 -42.41
C SER A 107 16.60 -26.79 -42.04
N GLN A 108 15.40 -26.89 -42.61
CA GLN A 108 14.27 -26.03 -42.29
C GLN A 108 13.79 -26.24 -40.84
N CYS A 109 13.65 -27.49 -40.40
CA CYS A 109 13.28 -27.83 -39.03
C CYS A 109 14.30 -27.30 -38.02
N GLN A 110 15.60 -27.43 -38.31
CA GLN A 110 16.66 -26.89 -37.47
C GLN A 110 16.59 -25.36 -37.35
N ALA A 111 16.34 -24.67 -38.46
CA ALA A 111 16.17 -23.22 -38.43
C ALA A 111 14.94 -22.80 -37.61
N GLN A 112 13.83 -23.54 -37.72
CA GLN A 112 12.62 -23.28 -36.94
C GLN A 112 12.84 -23.53 -35.44
N VAL A 113 13.52 -24.61 -35.05
CA VAL A 113 13.86 -24.90 -33.65
C VAL A 113 14.70 -23.78 -33.07
N LYS A 114 15.75 -23.35 -33.78
CA LYS A 114 16.62 -22.26 -33.32
C LYS A 114 15.84 -20.95 -33.14
N TYR A 115 14.97 -20.61 -34.09
CA TYR A 115 14.10 -19.44 -33.97
C TYR A 115 13.14 -19.54 -32.76
N ALA A 116 12.57 -20.72 -32.52
CA ALA A 116 11.70 -20.96 -31.38
C ALA A 116 12.46 -20.88 -30.04
N GLU A 117 13.68 -21.38 -29.97
CA GLU A 117 14.58 -21.26 -28.81
C GLU A 117 14.89 -19.80 -28.50
N ASP A 118 15.27 -19.01 -29.52
CA ASP A 118 15.53 -17.58 -29.37
C ASP A 118 14.29 -16.82 -28.87
N LYS A 119 13.12 -17.15 -29.45
CA LYS A 119 11.84 -16.58 -29.01
C LYS A 119 11.52 -16.97 -27.56
N LEU A 120 11.73 -18.23 -27.21
CA LEU A 120 11.49 -18.73 -25.86
C LEU A 120 12.39 -18.03 -24.83
N ALA A 121 13.66 -17.77 -25.17
CA ALA A 121 14.58 -17.04 -24.32
C ALA A 121 14.09 -15.60 -24.03
N ILE A 122 13.58 -14.91 -25.05
CA ILE A 122 13.00 -13.57 -24.90
C ILE A 122 11.76 -13.62 -23.99
N GLU A 123 10.82 -14.54 -24.27
CA GLU A 123 9.60 -14.71 -23.48
C GLU A 123 9.89 -15.05 -22.01
N PHE A 124 10.88 -15.91 -21.74
CA PHE A 124 11.32 -16.19 -20.36
C PHE A 124 11.86 -14.95 -19.65
N GLY A 125 12.64 -14.12 -20.36
CA GLY A 125 13.14 -12.85 -19.83
C GLY A 125 12.00 -11.89 -19.48
N LEU A 126 11.00 -11.75 -20.36
CA LEU A 126 9.82 -10.93 -20.12
C LEU A 126 8.98 -11.46 -18.97
N ARG A 127 8.77 -12.78 -18.89
CA ARG A 127 8.04 -13.42 -17.78
C ARG A 127 8.72 -13.19 -16.43
N THR A 128 10.04 -13.34 -16.37
CA THR A 128 10.83 -13.07 -15.15
C THR A 128 10.67 -11.60 -14.73
N LYS A 129 10.72 -10.68 -15.70
CA LYS A 129 10.52 -9.25 -15.42
C LYS A 129 9.12 -8.95 -14.93
N ALA A 130 8.09 -9.54 -15.53
CA ALA A 130 6.71 -9.39 -15.11
C ALA A 130 6.49 -9.93 -13.68
N GLU A 131 7.08 -11.08 -13.34
CA GLU A 131 7.01 -11.67 -12.01
C GLU A 131 7.64 -10.76 -10.95
N MET A 132 8.82 -10.18 -11.23
CA MET A 132 9.45 -9.19 -10.35
C MET A 132 8.56 -7.95 -10.14
N PHE A 133 7.90 -7.45 -11.18
CA PHE A 133 6.97 -6.33 -11.02
C PHE A 133 5.75 -6.71 -10.17
N CYS A 134 5.18 -7.90 -10.36
CA CYS A 134 4.05 -8.37 -9.57
C CYS A 134 4.40 -8.54 -8.09
N THR A 135 5.58 -9.10 -7.78
CA THR A 135 6.04 -9.23 -6.39
C THR A 135 6.29 -7.86 -5.76
N GLN A 136 6.95 -6.95 -6.46
CA GLN A 136 7.19 -5.58 -6.00
C GLN A 136 5.87 -4.84 -5.72
N ALA A 137 4.93 -4.86 -6.68
CA ALA A 137 3.64 -4.22 -6.52
C ALA A 137 2.84 -4.80 -5.35
N SER A 138 2.94 -6.12 -5.11
CA SER A 138 2.32 -6.78 -3.96
C SER A 138 2.92 -6.33 -2.64
N CYS A 139 4.25 -6.18 -2.57
CA CYS A 139 4.94 -5.65 -1.40
C CYS A 139 4.52 -4.20 -1.11
N ASP A 140 4.49 -3.34 -2.14
CA ASP A 140 4.10 -1.93 -2.00
C ASP A 140 2.65 -1.79 -1.56
N PHE A 141 1.73 -2.59 -2.13
CA PHE A 141 0.34 -2.63 -1.72
C PHE A 141 0.18 -3.03 -0.25
N ASN A 142 0.90 -4.07 0.19
CA ASN A 142 0.87 -4.51 1.58
C ASN A 142 1.42 -3.44 2.54
N ALA A 143 2.49 -2.74 2.16
CA ALA A 143 3.04 -1.63 2.94
C ALA A 143 2.03 -0.47 3.04
N ALA A 144 1.38 -0.10 1.94
CA ALA A 144 0.35 0.93 1.92
C ALA A 144 -0.87 0.53 2.79
N SER A 145 -1.31 -0.72 2.70
CA SER A 145 -2.41 -1.27 3.50
C SER A 145 -2.12 -1.19 5.01
N ASN A 146 -0.91 -1.59 5.42
CA ASN A 146 -0.48 -1.48 6.82
C ASN A 146 -0.46 -0.03 7.32
N THR A 147 0.00 0.89 6.46
CA THR A 147 0.04 2.32 6.78
C THR A 147 -1.38 2.86 6.96
N LEU A 148 -2.29 2.53 6.04
CA LEU A 148 -3.70 2.92 6.12
C LEU A 148 -4.37 2.36 7.38
N HIS A 149 -4.09 1.10 7.73
CA HIS A 149 -4.61 0.49 8.95
C HIS A 149 -4.13 1.24 10.20
N SER A 150 -2.83 1.56 10.29
CA SER A 150 -2.26 2.33 11.39
C SER A 150 -2.89 3.73 11.50
N LEU A 151 -3.04 4.44 10.38
CA LEU A 151 -3.72 5.74 10.35
C LEU A 151 -5.18 5.62 10.78
N GLY A 152 -5.90 4.58 10.35
CA GLY A 152 -7.26 4.33 10.76
C GLY A 152 -7.41 4.15 12.27
N LEU A 153 -6.47 3.45 12.93
CA LEU A 153 -6.45 3.34 14.39
C LEU A 153 -6.19 4.70 15.06
N ARG A 154 -5.24 5.48 14.54
CA ARG A 154 -4.92 6.82 15.07
C ARG A 154 -6.10 7.79 14.96
N VAL A 155 -6.83 7.76 13.84
CA VAL A 155 -8.04 8.57 13.65
C VAL A 155 -9.11 8.21 14.67
N LYS A 156 -9.40 6.91 14.85
CA LYS A 156 -10.38 6.46 15.86
C LYS A 156 -10.02 6.92 17.28
N ASN A 157 -8.75 6.86 17.64
CA ASN A 157 -8.29 7.33 18.95
C ASN A 157 -8.45 8.85 19.07
N ALA A 158 -8.05 9.62 18.05
CA ALA A 158 -8.21 11.07 18.05
C ALA A 158 -9.69 11.50 18.10
N GLU A 159 -10.59 10.76 17.43
CA GLU A 159 -12.03 10.98 17.51
C GLU A 159 -12.57 10.74 18.93
N ALA A 160 -12.13 9.66 19.59
CA ALA A 160 -12.51 9.37 20.96
C ALA A 160 -12.03 10.45 21.95
N ASP A 161 -10.79 10.92 21.78
CA ASP A 161 -10.19 11.99 22.58
C ASP A 161 -10.92 13.32 22.36
N ALA A 162 -11.20 13.68 21.11
CA ALA A 162 -11.96 14.87 20.77
C ALA A 162 -13.38 14.83 21.38
N ALA A 163 -14.05 13.68 21.29
CA ALA A 163 -15.36 13.50 21.91
C ALA A 163 -15.31 13.63 23.45
N ALA A 164 -14.22 13.17 24.08
CA ALA A 164 -14.00 13.34 25.51
C ALA A 164 -13.78 14.82 25.87
N ALA A 165 -12.93 15.53 25.13
CA ALA A 165 -12.68 16.95 25.34
C ALA A 165 -13.94 17.81 25.16
N VAL A 166 -14.77 17.52 24.15
CA VAL A 166 -16.04 18.23 23.97
C VAL A 166 -16.98 18.02 25.17
N ARG A 167 -17.02 16.80 25.72
CA ARG A 167 -17.81 16.50 26.92
C ARG A 167 -17.33 17.27 28.15
N THR A 168 -16.02 17.40 28.35
CA THR A 168 -15.46 18.16 29.47
C THR A 168 -15.71 19.66 29.32
N ILE A 169 -15.43 20.23 28.14
CA ILE A 169 -15.69 21.65 27.83
C ILE A 169 -17.15 22.01 28.08
N ARG A 170 -18.09 21.16 27.63
CA ARG A 170 -19.52 21.39 27.88
C ARG A 170 -19.82 21.43 29.37
N LYS A 171 -19.27 20.51 30.16
CA LYS A 171 -19.46 20.45 31.61
C LYS A 171 -18.87 21.70 32.30
N ASP A 172 -17.67 22.11 31.91
CA ASP A 172 -17.01 23.31 32.44
C ASP A 172 -17.79 24.57 32.13
N ARG A 173 -18.29 24.69 30.89
CA ARG A 173 -19.12 25.83 30.48
C ARG A 173 -20.37 25.98 31.34
N GLU A 174 -21.09 24.88 31.60
CA GLU A 174 -22.30 24.93 32.42
C GLU A 174 -22.00 25.24 33.89
N ARG A 175 -20.88 24.73 34.43
CA ARG A 175 -20.42 25.11 35.78
C ARG A 175 -20.07 26.58 35.88
N PHE A 176 -19.26 27.07 34.95
CA PHE A 176 -18.89 28.49 34.90
C PHE A 176 -20.13 29.39 34.80
N LYS A 177 -21.10 29.01 33.96
CA LYS A 177 -22.36 29.74 33.87
C LYS A 177 -23.11 29.77 35.20
N ALA A 178 -23.18 28.65 35.92
CA ALA A 178 -23.82 28.60 37.24
C ALA A 178 -23.09 29.48 38.26
N ASP A 179 -21.75 29.43 38.29
CA ASP A 179 -20.93 30.24 39.20
C ASP A 179 -21.10 31.75 38.93
N MET A 180 -21.19 32.14 37.66
CA MET A 180 -21.44 33.54 37.26
C MET A 180 -22.81 34.05 37.70
N VAL A 181 -23.84 33.20 37.65
CA VAL A 181 -25.17 33.53 38.16
C VAL A 181 -25.12 33.72 39.68
N ALA A 182 -24.47 32.80 40.39
CA ALA A 182 -24.30 32.90 41.84
C ALA A 182 -23.54 34.17 42.26
N TYR A 183 -22.46 34.50 41.55
CA TYR A 183 -21.72 35.75 41.76
C TYR A 183 -22.59 36.99 41.53
N THR A 184 -23.39 36.99 40.46
CA THR A 184 -24.31 38.10 40.15
C THR A 184 -25.34 38.29 41.27
N GLU A 185 -25.86 37.20 41.83
CA GLU A 185 -26.77 37.24 42.98
C GLU A 185 -26.09 37.80 44.24
N GLN A 186 -24.84 37.41 44.52
CA GLN A 186 -24.06 37.97 45.62
C GLN A 186 -23.86 39.48 45.46
N MET A 187 -23.56 39.94 44.24
CA MET A 187 -23.44 41.36 43.94
C MET A 187 -24.76 42.12 44.11
N ALA A 188 -25.89 41.51 43.74
CA ALA A 188 -27.21 42.08 43.98
C ALA A 188 -27.52 42.19 45.48
N LYS A 189 -27.19 41.16 46.27
CA LYS A 189 -27.30 41.19 47.74
C LYS A 189 -26.47 42.32 48.33
N LEU A 190 -25.19 42.44 47.93
CA LEU A 190 -24.31 43.50 48.42
C LEU A 190 -24.85 44.90 48.10
N ARG A 191 -25.33 45.13 46.87
CA ARG A 191 -25.97 46.39 46.46
C ARG A 191 -27.18 46.72 47.34
N SER A 192 -28.04 45.72 47.60
CA SER A 192 -29.19 45.88 48.49
C SER A 192 -28.79 46.21 49.93
N TYR A 193 -27.75 45.54 50.45
CA TYR A 193 -27.20 45.84 51.78
C TYR A 193 -26.71 47.28 51.88
N LEU A 194 -25.94 47.76 50.90
CA LEU A 194 -25.43 49.13 50.87
C LEU A 194 -26.58 50.15 50.79
N LEU A 195 -27.55 49.95 49.91
CA LEU A 195 -28.71 50.84 49.79
C LEU A 195 -29.55 50.88 51.08
N ARG A 196 -29.77 49.73 51.73
CA ARG A 196 -30.48 49.67 53.01
C ARG A 196 -29.68 50.32 54.15
N SER A 197 -28.35 50.23 54.11
CA SER A 197 -27.50 50.91 55.10
C SER A 197 -27.57 52.43 54.95
N ASP A 198 -27.60 52.94 53.71
CA ASP A 198 -27.75 54.37 53.41
C ASP A 198 -29.11 54.90 53.90
N ASN A 199 -30.20 54.19 53.59
CA ASN A 199 -31.55 54.56 54.06
C ASN A 199 -31.76 54.42 55.58
N ARG A 200 -30.98 53.57 56.28
CA ARG A 200 -30.99 53.53 57.76
C ARG A 200 -30.21 54.68 58.37
N ASN A 201 -29.33 55.31 57.60
CA ASN A 201 -28.55 56.48 57.94
C ASN A 201 -29.19 57.75 57.33
N ASP A 202 -30.52 57.86 57.38
CA ASP A 202 -31.36 58.91 56.77
C ASP A 202 -31.04 60.31 57.31
N GLY A 203 -29.90 60.88 56.88
CA GLY A 203 -29.37 62.18 57.32
C GLY A 203 -29.12 62.33 58.83
N THR A 204 -29.44 61.32 59.62
CA THR A 204 -29.45 61.39 61.08
C THR A 204 -28.05 61.10 61.56
N VAL A 205 -27.29 62.17 61.79
CA VAL A 205 -26.01 62.12 62.50
C VAL A 205 -26.22 61.25 63.76
N PRO A 206 -25.51 60.12 63.90
CA PRO A 206 -25.65 59.24 65.05
C PRO A 206 -25.65 60.04 66.35
N ALA A 207 -26.54 59.72 67.30
CA ALA A 207 -26.71 60.50 68.53
C ALA A 207 -25.38 60.80 69.26
N ARG A 208 -24.42 59.87 69.18
CA ARG A 208 -23.05 60.06 69.70
C ARG A 208 -22.27 61.17 68.98
N ILE A 209 -22.37 61.24 67.66
CA ILE A 209 -21.73 62.30 66.87
C ILE A 209 -22.41 63.64 67.14
N GLN A 210 -23.75 63.68 67.25
CA GLN A 210 -24.48 64.90 67.59
C GLN A 210 -24.12 65.43 69.00
N ALA A 211 -23.96 64.53 69.97
CA ALA A 211 -23.52 64.87 71.32
C ALA A 211 -22.10 65.47 71.31
N LEU A 212 -21.16 64.84 70.59
CA LEU A 212 -19.79 65.36 70.43
C LEU A 212 -19.74 66.71 69.72
N VAL A 213 -20.60 66.94 68.72
CA VAL A 213 -20.71 68.24 68.04
C VAL A 213 -21.20 69.31 69.02
N THR A 214 -22.19 68.99 69.85
CA THR A 214 -22.75 69.90 70.85
C THR A 214 -21.73 70.23 71.95
N GLU A 215 -20.99 69.22 72.42
CA GLU A 215 -19.90 69.38 73.39
C GLU A 215 -18.78 70.26 72.83
N ASN A 216 -18.34 70.00 71.59
CA ASN A 216 -17.32 70.82 70.93
C ASN A 216 -17.76 72.29 70.78
N ALA A 217 -19.02 72.55 70.44
CA ALA A 217 -19.55 73.91 70.40
C ALA A 217 -19.53 74.58 71.80
N GLY A 218 -19.80 73.82 72.87
CA GLY A 218 -19.66 74.27 74.25
C GLY A 218 -18.21 74.59 74.63
N LEU A 219 -17.29 73.69 74.31
CA LEU A 219 -15.85 73.88 74.55
C LEU A 219 -15.29 75.08 73.78
N GLN A 220 -15.74 75.31 72.55
CA GLN A 220 -15.36 76.50 71.78
C GLN A 220 -15.84 77.79 72.44
N ARG A 221 -17.09 77.83 72.94
CA ARG A 221 -17.59 78.98 73.71
C ARG A 221 -16.75 79.20 74.98
N ALA A 222 -16.47 78.15 75.74
CA ALA A 222 -15.64 78.22 76.94
C ALA A 222 -14.22 78.74 76.62
N ASN A 223 -13.61 78.24 75.54
CA ASN A 223 -12.32 78.73 75.05
C ASN A 223 -12.36 80.21 74.67
N SER A 224 -13.43 80.64 73.99
CA SER A 224 -13.62 82.05 73.64
C SER A 224 -13.73 82.94 74.88
N ILE A 225 -14.45 82.50 75.91
CA ILE A 225 -14.58 83.22 77.18
C ILE A 225 -13.24 83.32 77.89
N LEU A 226 -12.47 82.22 77.97
CA LEU A 226 -11.13 82.22 78.57
C LEU A 226 -10.18 83.16 77.83
N ARG A 227 -10.20 83.15 76.49
CA ARG A 227 -9.41 84.09 75.67
C ARG A 227 -9.83 85.55 75.92
N GLN A 228 -11.13 85.82 76.01
CA GLN A 228 -11.62 87.17 76.32
C GLN A 228 -11.21 87.62 77.72
N HIS A 229 -11.31 86.75 78.72
CA HIS A 229 -10.86 87.03 80.08
C HIS A 229 -9.34 87.29 80.12
N SER A 230 -8.56 86.46 79.46
CA SER A 230 -7.12 86.68 79.28
C SER A 230 -6.82 88.04 78.63
N ALA A 231 -7.53 88.41 77.57
CA ALA A 231 -7.39 89.72 76.92
C ALA A 231 -7.79 90.90 77.82
N ASN A 232 -8.92 90.80 78.53
CA ASN A 232 -9.43 91.86 79.42
C ASN A 232 -8.51 92.12 80.63
N HIS A 233 -7.81 91.08 81.10
CA HIS A 233 -6.89 91.17 82.23
C HIS A 233 -5.42 91.29 81.81
N GLY A 234 -5.13 91.44 80.51
CA GLY A 234 -3.76 91.52 79.97
C GLY A 234 -2.91 90.29 80.26
N LEU A 235 -3.54 89.15 80.62
CA LEU A 235 -2.87 87.92 81.01
C LEU A 235 -2.37 87.22 79.74
N ASN A 236 -1.21 87.63 79.24
CA ASN A 236 -0.52 86.87 78.20
C ASN A 236 0.13 85.61 78.82
N ASN A 237 0.52 84.62 77.99
CA ASN A 237 1.15 83.39 78.49
C ASN A 237 2.39 83.66 79.36
N ASN A 238 3.13 84.74 79.10
CA ASN A 238 4.28 85.13 79.90
C ASN A 238 3.87 85.63 81.29
N ALA A 239 2.74 86.35 81.43
CA ALA A 239 2.20 86.81 82.71
C ALA A 239 1.70 85.65 83.58
N LEU A 240 1.07 84.63 82.97
CA LEU A 240 0.64 83.43 83.69
C LEU A 240 1.85 82.57 84.11
N VAL A 241 2.87 82.41 83.24
CA VAL A 241 4.13 81.73 83.58
C VAL A 241 4.89 82.47 84.68
N LEU A 242 4.95 83.81 84.65
CA LEU A 242 5.55 84.62 85.71
C LEU A 242 4.79 84.50 87.03
N ALA A 243 3.46 84.52 87.01
CA ALA A 243 2.63 84.35 88.19
C ALA A 243 2.71 82.92 88.78
N SER A 244 2.83 81.89 87.94
CA SER A 244 3.00 80.50 88.39
C SER A 244 4.44 80.17 88.81
N ALA A 245 5.42 80.98 88.39
CA ALA A 245 6.79 81.00 88.92
C ALA A 245 6.95 81.88 90.17
N SER A 246 5.87 82.51 90.68
CA SER A 246 5.88 83.43 91.83
C SER A 246 6.85 84.62 91.67
N ILE A 247 7.06 85.12 90.44
CA ILE A 247 7.94 86.24 90.17
C ILE A 247 7.10 87.53 90.17
N THR A 248 7.16 88.29 91.26
CA THR A 248 6.54 89.61 91.43
C THR A 248 7.40 90.73 90.80
N ALA A 249 6.77 91.82 90.33
CA ALA A 249 7.45 92.94 89.67
C ALA A 249 8.61 93.55 90.52
N ASP A 250 8.46 93.56 91.84
CA ASP A 250 9.48 94.02 92.81
C ASP A 250 10.77 93.16 92.77
N SER A 251 10.69 91.92 92.28
CA SER A 251 11.81 90.99 92.21
C SER A 251 12.68 91.19 90.95
N ILE A 252 12.22 92.01 89.99
CA ILE A 252 12.97 92.32 88.75
C ILE A 252 13.81 93.60 88.93
N GLU A 253 13.35 94.56 89.74
CA GLU A 253 14.09 95.80 90.00
C GLU A 253 15.35 95.57 90.86
N ASP A 254 15.36 94.55 91.73
CA ASP A 254 16.53 94.20 92.56
C ASP A 254 17.72 93.62 91.77
N PHE A 255 17.47 93.01 90.60
CA PHE A 255 18.55 92.52 89.74
C PHE A 255 19.18 93.63 88.87
N SER A 256 18.42 94.71 88.58
CA SER A 256 18.89 95.85 87.79
C SER A 256 19.75 96.81 88.62
N VAL A 257 19.41 97.02 89.90
CA VAL A 257 20.13 97.94 90.79
C VAL A 257 21.48 97.37 91.28
N CYS A 258 21.70 96.05 91.26
CA CYS A 258 23.01 95.45 91.55
C CYS A 258 24.02 95.52 90.40
N LEU A 259 23.64 95.93 89.17
CA LEU A 259 24.52 95.90 87.99
C LEU A 259 24.93 97.28 87.45
N HIS A 260 24.56 98.40 88.08
CA HIS A 260 24.89 99.76 87.60
C HIS A 260 25.31 100.76 88.71
N ARG A 261 25.97 100.27 89.77
CA ARG A 261 26.75 101.11 90.69
C ARG A 261 28.23 100.70 90.68
N GLU A 262 28.83 100.87 89.51
CA GLU A 262 30.20 101.41 89.33
C GLU A 262 30.06 102.82 88.76
#